data_AF-A0A8T5QRM1-F1
#
_entry.id   AF-A0A8T5QRM1-F1
#
_cell.length_a   1.000
_cell.length_b   1.000
_cell.length_c   1.000
_cell.angle_alpha   90.00
_cell.angle_beta   90.00
_cell.angle_gamma   90.00
#
_symmetry.space_group_name_H-M   'P 1'
#
loop_
_entity.id
_entity.type
_entity.pdbx_description
1 polymer ?
#
loop_
_entity_poly.entity_id
_entity_poly.type
_entity_poly.pdbx_seq_one_letter_code
_entity_poly.pdbx_strand_id
1 'polypeptide(L)'
;MTKKEKKLFGMNAFKHVERIKEMLQTHFPQIPETEYSRLFSRLSGHYRHKYKPNDKICRSNPKLNNNERAIFDWLLREKYKPSTVYYWFLETRLPADVMHHLQEGNMTASTAKKIAKNRQRSNDANASLLILEQCIQAVRGWSE
;
A
#
# COMPACT_ATOMS: atom_id res chain seq x y z
N MET A 1 -7.39 -23.58 7.03
CA MET A 1 -8.15 -22.34 7.24
C MET A 1 -9.63 -22.61 7.07
N THR A 2 -10.44 -22.35 8.08
CA THR A 2 -11.88 -22.66 8.09
C THR A 2 -12.71 -21.54 7.44
N LYS A 3 -13.93 -21.85 6.97
CA LYS A 3 -14.88 -20.85 6.44
C LYS A 3 -15.22 -19.74 7.45
N LYS A 4 -15.08 -20.01 8.75
CA LYS A 4 -15.24 -19.01 9.83
C LYS A 4 -14.10 -18.00 9.87
N GLU A 5 -12.86 -18.41 9.61
CA GLU A 5 -11.72 -17.49 9.51
C GLU A 5 -11.88 -16.53 8.31
N LYS A 6 -12.41 -17.01 7.17
CA LYS A 6 -12.76 -16.16 6.03
C LYS A 6 -13.83 -15.10 6.36
N LYS A 7 -14.72 -15.37 7.33
CA LYS A 7 -15.77 -14.45 7.78
C LYS A 7 -15.26 -13.44 8.83
N LEU A 8 -14.26 -13.81 9.63
CA LEU A 8 -13.52 -12.87 10.50
C LEU A 8 -12.67 -11.87 9.69
N PHE A 9 -12.12 -12.29 8.55
CA PHE A 9 -11.54 -11.41 7.53
C PHE A 9 -12.60 -10.58 6.75
N GLY A 10 -13.88 -10.78 7.04
CA GLY A 10 -14.98 -9.92 6.58
C GLY A 10 -15.16 -8.65 7.42
N MET A 11 -14.31 -8.43 8.44
CA MET A 11 -14.07 -7.08 8.94
C MET A 11 -13.31 -6.31 7.86
N ASN A 12 -13.96 -5.24 7.38
CA ASN A 12 -13.46 -4.37 6.32
C ASN A 12 -11.98 -4.02 6.57
N ALA A 13 -11.09 -4.23 5.59
CA ALA A 13 -9.64 -3.98 5.70
C ALA A 13 -9.32 -2.61 6.34
N PHE A 14 -10.19 -1.62 6.10
CA PHE A 14 -10.17 -0.27 6.66
C PHE A 14 -10.24 -0.26 8.19
N LYS A 15 -11.11 -1.07 8.82
CA LYS A 15 -11.20 -1.15 10.29
C LYS A 15 -9.90 -1.68 10.91
N HIS A 16 -9.26 -2.65 10.24
CA HIS A 16 -7.96 -3.13 10.67
C HIS A 16 -6.88 -2.06 10.53
N VAL A 17 -6.92 -1.27 9.46
CA VAL A 17 -5.99 -0.15 9.27
C VAL A 17 -6.17 0.91 10.34
N GLU A 18 -7.41 1.31 10.66
CA GLU A 18 -7.71 2.27 11.74
C GLU A 18 -7.15 1.79 13.07
N ARG A 19 -7.42 0.55 13.47
CA ARG A 19 -6.87 -0.03 14.70
C ARG A 19 -5.34 -0.04 14.72
N ILE A 20 -4.71 -0.32 13.58
CA ILE A 20 -3.24 -0.30 13.49
C ILE A 20 -2.70 1.14 13.61
N LYS A 21 -3.39 2.13 13.04
CA LYS A 21 -3.03 3.55 13.19
C LYS A 21 -3.13 4.00 14.64
N GLU A 22 -4.23 3.71 15.32
CA GLU A 22 -4.42 4.04 16.75
C GLU A 22 -3.30 3.44 17.61
N MET A 23 -2.94 2.19 17.35
CA MET A 23 -1.85 1.51 18.06
C MET A 23 -0.50 2.17 17.77
N LEU A 24 -0.21 2.48 16.50
CA LEU A 24 1.02 3.17 16.13
C LEU A 24 1.11 4.54 16.79
N GLN A 25 0.02 5.29 16.85
CA GLN A 25 -0.02 6.59 17.54
C GLN A 25 0.18 6.44 19.05
N THR A 26 -0.38 5.38 19.64
CA THR A 26 -0.29 5.14 21.09
C THR A 26 1.11 4.69 21.53
N HIS A 27 1.71 3.73 20.80
CA HIS A 27 2.98 3.11 21.20
C HIS A 27 4.21 3.68 20.49
N PHE A 28 4.01 4.30 19.32
CA PHE A 28 5.08 4.84 18.47
C PHE A 28 4.73 6.23 17.92
N PRO A 29 4.37 7.21 18.79
CA PRO A 29 3.92 8.55 18.39
C PRO A 29 4.96 9.33 17.57
N GLN A 30 6.24 8.96 17.65
CA GLN A 30 7.32 9.56 16.88
C GLN A 30 7.25 9.26 15.37
N ILE A 31 6.43 8.29 14.95
CA ILE A 31 6.30 7.92 13.55
C ILE A 31 5.08 8.65 12.98
N PRO A 32 5.28 9.60 12.03
CA PRO A 32 4.17 10.30 11.41
C PRO A 32 3.37 9.36 10.50
N GLU A 33 2.07 9.59 10.39
CA GLU A 33 1.16 8.76 9.60
C GLU A 33 1.54 8.70 8.11
N THR A 34 2.13 9.77 7.59
CA THR A 34 2.64 9.86 6.21
C THR A 34 3.70 8.79 5.91
N GLU A 35 4.46 8.34 6.92
CA GLU A 35 5.50 7.34 6.79
C GLU A 35 4.99 5.89 6.94
N TYR A 36 3.74 5.68 7.36
CA TYR A 36 3.21 4.33 7.63
C TYR A 36 3.27 3.43 6.38
N SER A 37 2.93 3.96 5.20
CA SER A 37 3.01 3.20 3.96
C SER A 37 4.44 2.70 3.68
N ARG A 38 5.44 3.55 3.92
CA ARG A 38 6.86 3.24 3.70
C ARG A 38 7.35 2.23 4.74
N LEU A 39 6.99 2.43 5.99
CA LEU A 39 7.26 1.52 7.10
C LEU A 39 6.74 0.12 6.79
N PHE A 40 5.44 -0.03 6.50
CA PHE A 40 4.85 -1.35 6.24
C PHE A 40 5.35 -1.98 4.96
N SER A 41 5.76 -1.20 3.95
CA SER A 41 6.46 -1.72 2.77
C SER A 41 7.77 -2.41 3.15
N ARG A 42 8.58 -1.76 4.00
CA ARG A 42 9.84 -2.32 4.52
C ARG A 42 9.60 -3.56 5.38
N LEU A 43 8.64 -3.51 6.31
CA LEU A 43 8.27 -4.66 7.15
C LEU A 43 7.77 -5.85 6.32
N SER A 44 6.97 -5.58 5.28
CA SER A 44 6.52 -6.59 4.33
C SER A 44 7.68 -7.22 3.56
N GLY A 45 8.65 -6.42 3.11
CA GLY A 45 9.87 -6.91 2.47
C GLY A 45 10.67 -7.83 3.39
N HIS A 46 10.92 -7.39 4.62
CA HIS A 46 11.60 -8.20 5.64
C HIS A 46 10.85 -9.51 5.94
N TYR A 47 9.52 -9.44 6.09
CA TYR A 47 8.68 -10.62 6.31
C TYR A 47 8.81 -11.65 5.19
N ARG A 48 8.75 -11.20 3.92
CA ARG A 48 8.88 -12.09 2.76
C ARG A 48 10.26 -12.70 2.70
N HIS A 49 11.32 -11.95 2.95
CA HIS A 49 12.66 -12.52 2.97
C HIS A 49 12.81 -13.59 4.08
N LYS A 50 12.32 -13.29 5.28
CA LYS A 50 12.44 -14.19 6.45
C LYS A 50 11.61 -15.48 6.31
N TYR A 51 10.40 -15.39 5.76
CA TYR A 51 9.45 -16.52 5.73
C TYR A 51 9.16 -17.08 4.33
N LYS A 52 9.66 -16.43 3.27
CA LYS A 52 9.52 -16.83 1.85
C LYS A 52 10.80 -16.51 1.06
N PRO A 53 11.96 -17.07 1.43
CA PRO A 53 13.25 -16.74 0.80
C PRO A 53 13.28 -17.01 -0.71
N ASN A 54 12.51 -17.99 -1.20
CA ASN A 54 12.44 -18.35 -2.62
C ASN A 54 11.40 -17.53 -3.42
N ASP A 55 10.78 -16.52 -2.81
CA ASP A 55 9.83 -15.64 -3.52
C ASP A 55 10.59 -14.75 -4.50
N LYS A 56 10.39 -14.98 -5.81
CA LYS A 56 11.00 -14.21 -6.91
C LYS A 56 10.67 -12.71 -6.86
N ILE A 57 9.65 -12.32 -6.11
CA ILE A 57 9.24 -10.91 -5.91
C ILE A 57 10.10 -10.24 -4.81
N CYS A 58 10.76 -11.01 -3.95
CA CYS A 58 11.58 -10.52 -2.85
C CYS A 58 12.93 -9.97 -3.37
N ARG A 59 12.92 -8.73 -3.87
CA ARG A 59 14.11 -8.06 -4.44
C ARG A 59 15.05 -7.46 -3.40
N SER A 60 14.64 -7.36 -2.13
CA SER A 60 15.46 -6.77 -1.08
C SER A 60 15.15 -7.36 0.30
N ASN A 61 16.18 -7.50 1.13
CA ASN A 61 16.08 -7.80 2.55
C ASN A 61 16.38 -6.53 3.35
N PRO A 62 15.40 -5.63 3.55
CA PRO A 62 15.65 -4.42 4.31
C PRO A 62 16.04 -4.78 5.75
N LYS A 63 17.18 -4.25 6.21
CA LYS A 63 17.56 -4.31 7.62
C LYS A 63 16.64 -3.38 8.40
N LEU A 64 15.89 -3.96 9.34
CA LEU A 64 14.99 -3.20 10.22
C LEU A 64 15.78 -2.51 11.33
N ASN A 65 15.47 -1.25 11.60
CA ASN A 65 15.95 -0.56 12.80
C ASN A 65 15.20 -1.06 14.06
N ASN A 66 15.59 -0.58 15.24
CA ASN A 66 15.02 -1.06 16.51
C ASN A 66 13.50 -0.81 16.61
N ASN A 67 13.02 0.36 16.18
CA ASN A 67 11.59 0.69 16.18
C ASN A 67 10.82 -0.18 15.18
N GLU A 68 11.34 -0.32 13.96
CA GLU A 68 10.77 -1.18 12.93
C GLU A 68 10.68 -2.64 13.39
N ARG A 69 11.69 -3.12 14.10
CA ARG A 69 11.70 -4.47 14.67
C ARG A 69 10.65 -4.62 15.78
N ALA A 70 10.53 -3.65 16.67
CA ALA A 70 9.50 -3.66 17.72
C ALA A 70 8.08 -3.72 17.11
N ILE A 71 7.83 -2.93 16.06
CA ILE A 71 6.55 -2.93 15.33
C ILE A 71 6.33 -4.26 14.62
N PHE A 72 7.38 -4.80 13.98
CA PHE A 72 7.33 -6.10 13.33
C PHE A 72 6.95 -7.23 14.30
N ASP A 73 7.61 -7.28 15.46
CA ASP A 73 7.36 -8.29 16.47
C ASP A 73 5.97 -8.13 17.10
N TRP A 74 5.51 -6.88 17.29
CA TRP A 74 4.13 -6.61 17.69
C TRP A 74 3.11 -7.14 16.67
N LEU A 75 3.29 -6.87 15.37
CA LEU A 75 2.39 -7.37 14.33
C LEU A 75 2.27 -8.89 14.37
N LEU A 76 3.40 -9.59 14.52
CA LEU A 76 3.40 -11.05 14.58
C LEU A 76 2.71 -11.59 15.84
N ARG A 77 2.91 -10.94 17.00
CA ARG A 77 2.21 -11.30 18.25
C ARG A 77 0.69 -11.17 18.11
N GLU A 78 0.23 -10.10 17.47
CA GLU A 78 -1.19 -9.85 17.18
C GLU A 78 -1.72 -10.65 15.97
N LYS A 79 -0.93 -11.60 15.45
CA LYS A 79 -1.27 -12.47 14.31
C LYS A 79 -1.52 -11.71 13.00
N TYR A 80 -1.04 -10.48 12.89
CA TYR A 80 -1.02 -9.73 11.65
C TYR A 80 0.20 -10.11 10.81
N LYS A 81 -0.04 -10.43 9.53
CA LYS A 81 1.05 -10.61 8.56
C LYS A 81 1.46 -9.23 8.04
N PRO A 82 2.73 -8.80 8.19
CA PRO A 82 3.18 -7.48 7.71
C PRO A 82 2.88 -7.25 6.22
N SER A 83 2.99 -8.29 5.38
CA SER A 83 2.59 -8.17 3.96
C SER A 83 1.10 -7.93 3.77
N THR A 84 0.23 -8.52 4.58
CA THR A 84 -1.22 -8.27 4.53
C THR A 84 -1.54 -6.86 5.00
N VAL A 85 -0.94 -6.41 6.09
CA VAL A 85 -1.11 -5.05 6.60
C VAL A 85 -0.68 -4.03 5.56
N TYR A 86 0.48 -4.23 4.93
CA TYR A 86 0.91 -3.37 3.83
C TYR A 86 -0.12 -3.29 2.70
N TYR A 87 -0.72 -4.42 2.31
CA TYR A 87 -1.77 -4.42 1.28
C TYR A 87 -3.03 -3.67 1.71
N TRP A 88 -3.44 -3.76 2.97
CA TRP A 88 -4.58 -2.98 3.48
C TRP A 88 -4.30 -1.48 3.44
N PHE A 89 -3.09 -1.03 3.81
CA PHE A 89 -2.68 0.37 3.68
C PHE A 89 -2.65 0.85 2.22
N LEU A 90 -2.38 -0.03 1.25
CA LEU A 90 -2.50 0.33 -0.16
C LEU A 90 -3.97 0.46 -0.59
N GLU A 91 -4.87 -0.33 -0.01
CA GLU A 91 -6.30 -0.29 -0.31
C GLU A 91 -6.96 1.00 0.20
N THR A 92 -6.50 1.57 1.32
CA THR A 92 -6.98 2.86 1.82
C THR A 92 -6.55 4.07 0.97
N ARG A 93 -5.68 3.86 -0.03
CA ARG A 93 -5.19 4.91 -0.94
C ARG A 93 -5.81 4.81 -2.33
N LEU A 94 -6.79 3.93 -2.51
CA LEU A 94 -7.51 3.82 -3.78
C LEU A 94 -8.37 5.09 -4.01
N PRO A 95 -8.61 5.46 -5.28
CA PRO A 95 -9.57 6.51 -5.62
C PRO A 95 -10.93 6.27 -4.94
N ALA A 96 -11.59 7.34 -4.49
CA ALA A 96 -12.79 7.25 -3.64
C ALA A 96 -13.92 6.40 -4.26
N ASP A 97 -14.12 6.49 -5.57
CA ASP A 97 -15.09 5.69 -6.31
C ASP A 97 -14.74 4.20 -6.35
N VAL A 98 -13.45 3.87 -6.54
CA VAL A 98 -12.95 2.49 -6.50
C VAL A 98 -13.05 1.93 -5.08
N MET A 99 -12.76 2.75 -4.08
CA MET A 99 -12.87 2.41 -2.68
C MET A 99 -14.31 2.11 -2.29
N HIS A 100 -15.27 2.93 -2.73
CA HIS A 100 -16.70 2.73 -2.50
C HIS A 100 -17.17 1.36 -3.00
N HIS A 101 -16.89 1.04 -4.26
CA HIS A 101 -17.26 -0.26 -4.83
C HIS A 101 -16.54 -1.44 -4.16
N LEU A 102 -15.31 -1.24 -3.67
CA LEU A 102 -14.59 -2.26 -2.91
C LEU A 102 -15.25 -2.52 -1.55
N GLN A 103 -15.72 -1.46 -0.87
CA GLN A 103 -16.39 -1.55 0.42
C GLN A 103 -17.78 -2.20 0.32
N GLU A 104 -18.51 -1.94 -0.77
CA GLU A 104 -19.81 -2.58 -1.06
C GLU A 104 -19.69 -4.06 -1.46
N GLY A 105 -18.47 -4.57 -1.69
CA GLY A 105 -18.25 -5.92 -2.21
C GLY A 105 -18.57 -6.08 -3.69
N ASN A 106 -18.82 -4.99 -4.40
CA ASN A 106 -19.11 -4.95 -5.84
C ASN A 106 -17.87 -5.28 -6.69
N MET A 107 -16.67 -5.24 -6.11
CA MET A 107 -15.44 -5.66 -6.76
C MET A 107 -14.46 -6.33 -5.80
N THR A 108 -13.56 -7.15 -6.34
CA THR A 108 -12.46 -7.74 -5.56
C THR A 108 -11.32 -6.74 -5.39
N ALA A 109 -10.54 -6.87 -4.30
CA ALA A 109 -9.35 -6.05 -4.06
C ALA A 109 -8.32 -6.13 -5.21
N SER A 110 -8.23 -7.27 -5.91
CA SER A 110 -7.35 -7.43 -7.08
C SER A 110 -7.81 -6.55 -8.24
N THR A 111 -9.11 -6.57 -8.54
CA THR A 111 -9.73 -5.73 -9.56
C THR A 111 -9.57 -4.25 -9.23
N ALA A 112 -9.85 -3.86 -7.98
CA ALA A 112 -9.73 -2.49 -7.50
C ALA A 112 -8.31 -1.93 -7.71
N LYS A 113 -7.28 -2.72 -7.33
CA LYS A 113 -5.86 -2.37 -7.55
C LYS A 113 -5.51 -2.23 -9.02
N LYS A 114 -6.05 -3.10 -9.89
CA LYS A 114 -5.82 -3.03 -11.34
C LYS A 114 -6.41 -1.75 -11.94
N ILE A 115 -7.63 -1.39 -11.55
CA ILE A 115 -8.30 -0.15 -12.00
C ILE A 115 -7.49 1.06 -11.56
N ALA A 116 -7.13 1.16 -10.28
CA ALA A 116 -6.35 2.28 -9.76
C ALA A 116 -4.99 2.42 -10.47
N LYS A 117 -4.28 1.30 -10.69
CA LYS A 117 -3.00 1.30 -11.42
C LYS A 117 -3.15 1.74 -12.88
N ASN A 118 -4.22 1.32 -13.55
CA ASN A 118 -4.48 1.72 -14.93
C ASN A 118 -4.79 3.21 -15.03
N ARG A 119 -5.55 3.77 -14.09
CA ARG A 119 -5.80 5.21 -14.02
C ARG A 119 -4.53 6.01 -13.78
N GLN A 120 -3.69 5.57 -12.85
CA GLN A 120 -2.39 6.22 -12.62
C GLN A 120 -1.56 6.24 -13.92
N ARG A 121 -1.46 5.10 -14.60
CA ARG A 121 -0.73 5.01 -15.89
C ARG A 121 -1.30 5.93 -16.96
N SER A 122 -2.63 6.03 -17.05
CA SER A 122 -3.29 6.93 -17.99
C SER A 122 -2.98 8.39 -17.67
N ASN A 123 -3.03 8.77 -16.39
CA ASN A 123 -2.71 10.13 -15.95
C ASN A 123 -1.24 10.47 -16.22
N ASP A 124 -0.31 9.55 -15.92
CA ASP A 124 1.12 9.74 -16.18
C ASP A 124 1.39 9.89 -17.69
N ALA A 125 0.72 9.10 -18.53
CA ALA A 125 0.81 9.21 -19.98
C ALA A 125 0.28 10.56 -20.48
N ASN A 126 -0.88 10.99 -20.00
CA ASN A 126 -1.48 12.28 -20.37
C ASN A 126 -0.59 13.46 -19.93
N ALA A 127 -0.04 13.41 -18.71
CA ALA A 127 0.89 14.42 -18.21
C ALA A 127 2.17 14.49 -19.07
N SER A 128 2.70 13.34 -19.48
CA SER A 128 3.87 13.28 -20.36
C SER A 128 3.58 13.87 -21.74
N LEU A 129 2.40 13.63 -22.30
CA LEU A 129 1.98 14.23 -23.58
C LEU A 129 1.85 15.74 -23.48
N LEU A 130 1.25 16.26 -22.40
CA LEU A 130 1.12 17.70 -22.18
C LEU A 130 2.49 18.40 -22.09
N ILE A 131 3.46 17.78 -21.41
CA ILE A 131 4.83 18.30 -21.34
C ILE A 131 5.46 18.35 -22.73
N LEU A 132 5.27 17.31 -23.55
CA LEU A 132 5.79 17.29 -24.93
C LEU A 132 5.16 18.39 -25.79
N GLU A 133 3.86 18.62 -25.68
CA GLU A 133 3.17 19.72 -26.37
C GLU A 133 3.73 21.09 -25.95
N GLN A 134 3.94 21.30 -24.66
CA GLN A 134 4.54 22.54 -24.13
C GLN A 134 5.97 22.74 -24.65
N CYS A 135 6.78 21.68 -24.69
CA CYS A 135 8.13 21.74 -25.28
C CYS A 135 8.09 22.09 -26.77
N ILE A 136 7.18 21.49 -27.54
CA ILE A 136 7.03 21.77 -28.98
C ILE A 136 6.60 23.22 -29.21
N GLN A 137 5.65 23.72 -28.42
CA GLN A 137 5.20 25.12 -28.50
C GLN A 137 6.33 26.09 -28.15
N ALA A 138 7.10 25.81 -27.09
CA ALA A 138 8.24 26.64 -26.72
C ALA A 138 9.29 26.70 -27.85
N VAL A 139 9.63 25.56 -28.47
CA VAL A 139 10.56 25.51 -29.60
C VAL A 139 10.03 26.30 -30.80
N ARG A 140 8.73 26.18 -31.12
CA ARG A 140 8.11 26.93 -32.23
C ARG A 140 8.14 28.44 -31.98
N GLY A 141 7.85 28.87 -30.76
CA GLY A 141 7.91 30.29 -30.38
C GLY A 141 9.32 30.88 -30.30
N TRP A 142 10.38 30.05 -30.35
CA TRP A 142 11.77 30.51 -30.44
C TRP A 142 12.29 30.61 -31.87
N SER A 143 11.54 30.10 -32.86
CA SER A 143 11.88 30.16 -34.28
C SER A 143 11.21 31.31 -35.02
N GLU A 144 10.55 32.22 -34.30
CA GLU A 144 10.06 33.53 -34.76
C GLU A 144 10.96 34.66 -34.23
#